data_AF-A0A967BNA2-F1
#
_entry.id   AF-A0A967BNA2-F1
#
_cell.length_a   1.000
_cell.length_b   1.000
_cell.length_c   1.000
_cell.angle_alpha   90.00
_cell.angle_beta   90.00
_cell.angle_gamma   90.00
#
_symmetry.space_group_name_H-M   'P 1'
#
loop_
_entity.id
_entity.type
_entity.pdbx_description
1 polymer ?
#
loop_
_entity_poly.entity_id
_entity_poly.type
_entity_poly.pdbx_seq_one_letter_code
_entity_poly.pdbx_strand_id
1 'polypeptide(L)'
;MNKIYWNITYKQILVFSGLLTVFLFLTLSYFDIPLKTDIAPDGIISFELAKEIDISIAIVSSWDLNTKVNAGLSLGIDFLFLVVYAIFFATACYMVAQKFINKYNWMYKFGMLLTKLQFVAALFDAIENVALIQLLHGSNSSLFPLIAYYFASIKFAIIVVGIIYLIIGIFTLLFQKGIKSE
;
A
#
# COMPACT_ATOMS: atom_id res chain seq x y z
N MET A 1 4.23 -29.99 14.00
CA MET A 1 4.99 -29.34 12.90
C MET A 1 6.05 -28.43 13.50
N ASN A 2 7.31 -28.57 13.09
CA ASN A 2 8.47 -27.98 13.77
C ASN A 2 8.61 -26.47 13.51
N LYS A 3 9.04 -25.67 14.51
CA LYS A 3 9.21 -24.19 14.43
C LYS A 3 10.11 -23.74 13.27
N ILE A 4 11.01 -24.62 12.84
CA ILE A 4 11.93 -24.41 11.71
C ILE A 4 11.17 -24.31 10.38
N TYR A 5 10.20 -25.19 10.12
CA TYR A 5 9.44 -25.20 8.87
C TYR A 5 8.64 -23.90 8.69
N TRP A 6 7.99 -23.44 9.75
CA TRP A 6 7.24 -22.18 9.74
C TRP A 6 8.12 -20.98 9.35
N ASN A 7 9.33 -20.88 9.91
CA ASN A 7 10.25 -19.79 9.57
C ASN A 7 10.71 -19.82 8.11
N ILE A 8 10.88 -21.00 7.52
CA ILE A 8 11.24 -21.15 6.11
C ILE A 8 10.09 -20.68 5.22
N THR A 9 8.86 -21.09 5.53
CA THR A 9 7.67 -20.70 4.77
C THR A 9 7.44 -19.19 4.80
N TYR A 10 7.51 -18.53 5.96
CA TYR A 10 7.34 -17.07 6.01
C TYR A 10 8.43 -16.31 5.25
N LYS A 11 9.67 -16.79 5.25
CA LYS A 11 10.75 -16.19 4.46
C LYS A 11 10.48 -16.31 2.96
N GLN A 12 9.98 -17.45 2.50
CA GLN A 12 9.60 -17.65 1.09
C GLN A 12 8.44 -16.74 0.69
N ILE A 13 7.39 -16.66 1.53
CA ILE A 13 6.26 -15.74 1.33
C ILE A 13 6.78 -14.31 1.23
N LEU A 14 7.61 -13.86 2.18
CA LEU A 14 8.16 -12.51 2.21
C LEU A 14 8.93 -12.18 0.93
N VAL A 15 9.84 -13.06 0.50
CA VAL A 15 10.66 -12.83 -0.70
C VAL A 15 9.79 -12.80 -1.96
N PHE A 16 8.90 -13.78 -2.12
CA PHE A 16 8.05 -13.87 -3.31
C PHE A 16 7.09 -12.70 -3.41
N SER A 17 6.34 -12.41 -2.32
CA SER A 17 5.44 -11.26 -2.26
C SER A 17 6.20 -9.95 -2.44
N GLY A 18 7.38 -9.78 -1.85
CA GLY A 18 8.18 -8.57 -2.02
C GLY A 18 8.66 -8.35 -3.45
N LEU A 19 9.15 -9.39 -4.12
CA LEU A 19 9.52 -9.30 -5.54
C LEU A 19 8.33 -8.96 -6.42
N LEU A 20 7.17 -9.58 -6.16
CA LEU A 20 5.95 -9.32 -6.91
C LEU A 20 5.39 -7.91 -6.62
N THR A 21 5.45 -7.43 -5.37
CA THR A 21 5.12 -6.03 -5.02
C THR A 21 5.98 -5.07 -5.81
N VAL A 22 7.31 -5.27 -5.86
CA VAL A 22 8.19 -4.39 -6.64
C VAL A 22 7.85 -4.43 -8.13
N PHE A 23 7.63 -5.62 -8.70
CA PHE A 23 7.27 -5.76 -10.11
C PHE A 23 5.94 -5.04 -10.45
N LEU A 24 4.90 -5.26 -9.65
CA LEU A 24 3.61 -4.62 -9.83
C LEU A 24 3.70 -3.10 -9.62
N PHE A 25 4.46 -2.64 -8.62
CA PHE A 25 4.70 -1.21 -8.42
C PHE A 25 5.36 -0.54 -9.63
N LEU A 26 6.37 -1.19 -10.25
CA LEU A 26 7.00 -0.69 -11.48
C LEU A 26 6.02 -0.69 -12.66
N THR A 27 5.15 -1.70 -12.72
CA THR A 27 4.10 -1.79 -13.75
C THR A 27 3.10 -0.64 -13.60
N LEU A 28 2.58 -0.41 -12.39
CA LEU A 28 1.68 0.71 -12.09
C LEU A 28 2.37 2.06 -12.36
N SER A 29 3.63 2.21 -11.94
CA SER A 29 4.42 3.42 -12.21
C SER A 29 4.56 3.72 -13.69
N TYR A 30 4.69 2.68 -14.53
CA TYR A 30 4.74 2.84 -15.99
C TYR A 30 3.40 3.35 -16.55
N PHE A 31 2.28 2.78 -16.11
CA PHE A 31 0.95 3.24 -16.51
C PHE A 31 0.62 4.65 -15.99
N ASP A 32 1.21 5.06 -14.87
CA ASP A 32 1.02 6.37 -14.24
C ASP A 32 1.77 7.53 -14.93
N ILE A 33 2.85 7.25 -15.69
CA ILE A 33 3.62 8.28 -16.42
C ILE A 33 2.72 9.26 -17.22
N PRO A 34 1.81 8.80 -18.10
CA PRO A 34 0.96 9.69 -18.88
C PRO A 34 -0.14 10.37 -18.07
N LEU A 35 -0.45 9.91 -16.84
CA LEU A 35 -1.45 10.56 -15.99
C LEU A 35 -0.94 11.88 -15.40
N LYS A 36 0.38 12.11 -15.43
CA LYS A 36 1.00 13.30 -14.87
C LYS A 36 0.79 14.51 -15.78
N THR A 37 0.01 15.46 -15.29
CA THR A 37 -0.31 16.73 -15.97
C THR A 37 -0.12 17.91 -15.02
N ASP A 38 -0.26 19.14 -15.52
CA ASP A 38 -0.18 20.35 -14.67
C ASP A 38 -1.23 20.35 -13.55
N ILE A 39 -2.39 19.70 -13.76
CA ILE A 39 -3.48 19.61 -12.78
C ILE A 39 -3.32 18.36 -11.89
N ALA A 40 -2.68 17.31 -12.40
CA ALA A 40 -2.40 16.06 -11.69
C ALA A 40 -0.89 15.76 -11.68
N PRO A 41 -0.06 16.54 -10.96
CA PRO A 41 1.40 16.40 -11.01
C PRO A 41 1.90 15.03 -10.52
N ASP A 42 1.14 14.39 -9.62
CA ASP A 42 1.42 13.08 -9.07
C ASP A 42 0.53 11.98 -9.68
N GLY A 43 -0.06 12.24 -10.85
CA GLY A 43 -0.82 11.26 -11.62
C GLY A 43 -2.01 10.71 -10.84
N ILE A 44 -2.05 9.40 -10.67
CA ILE A 44 -3.12 8.70 -9.95
C ILE A 44 -3.24 9.18 -8.49
N ILE A 45 -2.14 9.53 -7.84
CA ILE A 45 -2.16 10.01 -6.45
C ILE A 45 -2.84 11.39 -6.37
N SER A 46 -2.63 12.27 -7.35
CA SER A 46 -3.38 13.53 -7.43
C SER A 46 -4.89 13.28 -7.58
N PHE A 47 -5.28 12.20 -8.27
CA PHE A 47 -6.68 11.82 -8.44
C PHE A 47 -7.30 11.23 -7.15
N GLU A 48 -6.57 10.35 -6.46
CA GLU A 48 -6.93 9.82 -5.13
C GLU A 48 -7.19 10.94 -4.12
N LEU A 49 -6.34 11.97 -4.14
CA LEU A 49 -6.34 13.05 -3.17
C LEU A 49 -7.11 14.29 -3.61
N ALA A 50 -7.81 14.24 -4.75
CA ALA A 50 -8.53 15.37 -5.32
C ALA A 50 -9.61 15.93 -4.38
N LYS A 51 -10.31 15.06 -3.64
CA LYS A 51 -11.36 15.33 -2.63
C LYS A 51 -12.61 16.07 -3.12
N GLU A 52 -12.47 17.01 -4.04
CA GLU A 52 -13.53 17.82 -4.62
C GLU A 52 -13.88 17.35 -6.02
N ILE A 53 -15.18 17.35 -6.34
CA ILE A 53 -15.67 16.85 -7.63
C ILE A 53 -15.15 17.67 -8.82
N ASP A 54 -15.07 18.99 -8.68
CA ASP A 54 -14.60 19.86 -9.76
C ASP A 54 -13.13 19.59 -10.09
N ILE A 55 -12.30 19.31 -9.06
CA ILE A 55 -10.90 18.92 -9.23
C ILE A 55 -10.82 17.54 -9.89
N SER A 56 -11.58 16.55 -9.43
CA SER A 56 -11.63 15.22 -10.06
C SER A 56 -12.03 15.29 -11.53
N ILE A 57 -13.02 16.10 -11.88
CA ILE A 57 -13.45 16.32 -13.27
C ILE A 57 -12.34 17.01 -14.08
N ALA A 58 -11.67 18.02 -13.53
CA ALA A 58 -10.58 18.71 -14.19
C ALA A 58 -9.40 17.75 -14.49
N ILE A 59 -9.05 16.88 -13.53
CA ILE A 59 -8.02 15.85 -13.70
C ILE A 59 -8.42 14.90 -14.83
N VAL A 60 -9.60 14.28 -14.77
CA VAL A 60 -10.07 13.33 -15.80
C VAL A 60 -10.21 14.02 -17.16
N SER A 61 -10.56 15.29 -17.21
CA SER A 61 -10.66 16.07 -18.46
C SER A 61 -9.31 16.44 -19.06
N SER A 62 -8.24 16.49 -18.23
CA SER A 62 -6.87 16.70 -18.71
C SER A 62 -6.29 15.48 -19.42
N TRP A 63 -6.89 14.29 -19.22
CA TRP A 63 -6.45 13.04 -19.83
C TRP A 63 -7.13 12.78 -21.17
N ASP A 64 -6.32 12.48 -22.19
CA ASP A 64 -6.82 12.00 -23.48
C ASP A 64 -7.34 10.56 -23.38
N LEU A 65 -7.86 10.02 -24.50
CA LEU A 65 -8.43 8.68 -24.51
C LEU A 65 -7.43 7.60 -24.09
N ASN A 66 -6.20 7.66 -24.58
CA ASN A 66 -5.17 6.68 -24.25
C ASN A 66 -4.76 6.76 -22.77
N THR A 67 -4.68 7.97 -22.22
CA THR A 67 -4.36 8.22 -20.83
C THR A 67 -5.46 7.70 -19.90
N LYS A 68 -6.73 7.87 -20.28
CA LYS A 68 -7.87 7.27 -19.54
C LYS A 68 -7.85 5.75 -19.59
N VAL A 69 -7.46 5.14 -20.70
CA VAL A 69 -7.26 3.69 -20.79
C VAL A 69 -6.15 3.24 -19.85
N ASN A 70 -5.03 3.97 -19.80
CA ASN A 70 -3.94 3.68 -18.86
C ASN A 70 -4.38 3.82 -17.40
N ALA A 71 -5.17 4.85 -17.06
CA ALA A 71 -5.76 4.99 -15.72
C ALA A 71 -6.65 3.79 -15.37
N GLY A 72 -7.51 3.35 -16.30
CA GLY A 72 -8.36 2.18 -16.10
C GLY A 72 -7.57 0.88 -15.93
N LEU A 73 -6.51 0.67 -16.72
CA LEU A 73 -5.60 -0.48 -16.58
C LEU A 73 -4.83 -0.43 -15.26
N SER A 74 -4.36 0.75 -14.87
CA SER A 74 -3.68 0.98 -13.59
C SER A 74 -4.57 0.57 -12.43
N LEU A 75 -5.80 1.11 -12.35
CA LEU A 75 -6.79 0.77 -11.31
C LEU A 75 -7.13 -0.74 -11.30
N GLY A 76 -7.20 -1.37 -12.47
CA GLY A 76 -7.43 -2.81 -12.58
C GLY A 76 -6.27 -3.66 -12.03
N ILE A 77 -5.03 -3.29 -12.36
CA ILE A 77 -3.81 -3.95 -11.84
C ILE A 77 -3.67 -3.71 -10.34
N ASP A 78 -4.15 -2.56 -9.85
CA ASP A 78 -4.03 -2.18 -8.44
C ASP A 78 -4.79 -3.13 -7.51
N PHE A 79 -5.89 -3.76 -7.97
CA PHE A 79 -6.56 -4.83 -7.21
C PHE A 79 -5.68 -6.05 -6.96
N LEU A 80 -4.74 -6.37 -7.86
CA LEU A 80 -3.75 -7.42 -7.61
C LEU A 80 -2.65 -6.87 -6.70
N PHE A 81 -2.21 -5.64 -6.93
CA PHE A 81 -1.18 -4.99 -6.11
C PHE A 81 -1.57 -4.93 -4.64
N LEU A 82 -2.83 -4.55 -4.33
CA LEU A 82 -3.31 -4.45 -2.95
C LEU A 82 -3.27 -5.75 -2.17
N VAL A 83 -3.53 -6.87 -2.83
CA VAL A 83 -3.44 -8.20 -2.21
C VAL A 83 -1.97 -8.54 -1.93
N VAL A 84 -1.11 -8.31 -2.92
CA VAL A 84 0.30 -8.69 -2.84
C VAL A 84 1.06 -7.81 -1.83
N TYR A 85 0.90 -6.48 -1.86
CA TYR A 85 1.59 -5.61 -0.91
C TYR A 85 1.12 -5.87 0.52
N ALA A 86 -0.18 -6.17 0.74
CA ALA A 86 -0.68 -6.45 2.08
C ALA A 86 -0.06 -7.72 2.66
N ILE A 87 0.04 -8.78 1.85
CA ILE A 87 0.74 -10.01 2.24
C ILE A 87 2.21 -9.72 2.58
N PHE A 88 2.89 -8.91 1.74
CA PHE A 88 4.28 -8.54 1.96
C PHE A 88 4.46 -7.78 3.28
N PHE A 89 3.78 -6.65 3.48
CA PHE A 89 3.93 -5.83 4.68
C PHE A 89 3.44 -6.53 5.94
N ALA A 90 2.35 -7.32 5.86
CA ALA A 90 1.87 -8.12 6.99
C ALA A 90 2.92 -9.15 7.40
N THR A 91 3.47 -9.90 6.44
CA THR A 91 4.51 -10.90 6.71
C THR A 91 5.77 -10.27 7.27
N ALA A 92 6.20 -9.12 6.72
CA ALA A 92 7.35 -8.37 7.22
C ALA A 92 7.14 -7.94 8.68
N CYS A 93 5.99 -7.30 8.99
CA CYS A 93 5.67 -6.82 10.33
C CYS A 93 5.63 -7.98 11.33
N TYR A 94 5.00 -9.10 10.94
CA TYR A 94 4.94 -10.31 11.74
C TYR A 94 6.34 -10.85 12.04
N MET A 95 7.19 -11.04 11.01
CA MET A 95 8.53 -11.59 11.19
C MET A 95 9.42 -10.72 12.09
N VAL A 96 9.30 -9.39 12.00
CA VAL A 96 10.00 -8.46 12.91
C VAL A 96 9.43 -8.57 14.33
N ALA A 97 8.11 -8.59 14.50
CA ALA A 97 7.47 -8.73 15.81
C ALA A 97 7.92 -10.01 16.54
N GLN A 98 8.02 -11.13 15.82
CA GLN A 98 8.46 -12.42 16.37
C GLN A 98 9.90 -12.39 16.93
N LYS A 99 10.72 -11.39 16.60
CA LYS A 99 12.06 -11.21 17.20
C LYS A 99 12.02 -10.58 18.59
N PHE A 100 10.92 -9.91 18.92
CA PHE A 100 10.70 -9.27 20.21
C PHE A 100 9.73 -10.09 21.10
N ILE A 101 9.66 -11.41 20.87
CA ILE A 101 8.63 -12.30 21.43
C ILE A 101 8.60 -12.28 22.96
N ASN A 102 7.76 -11.41 23.49
CA ASN A 102 7.39 -11.28 24.89
C ASN A 102 6.08 -10.48 24.92
N LYS A 103 5.04 -11.01 25.57
CA LYS A 103 3.70 -10.38 25.60
C LYS A 103 3.70 -9.01 26.30
N TYR A 104 4.71 -8.69 27.11
CA TYR A 104 4.89 -7.39 27.73
C TYR A 104 5.67 -6.40 26.86
N ASN A 105 6.31 -6.88 25.78
CA ASN A 105 7.05 -6.02 24.87
C ASN A 105 6.09 -5.29 23.92
N TRP A 106 6.13 -3.96 23.94
CA TRP A 106 5.30 -3.11 23.10
C TRP A 106 5.59 -3.32 21.60
N MET A 107 6.85 -3.58 21.20
CA MET A 107 7.21 -3.88 19.82
C MET A 107 6.48 -5.10 19.29
N TYR A 108 6.37 -6.16 20.11
CA TYR A 108 5.63 -7.36 19.74
C TYR A 108 4.14 -7.07 19.54
N LYS A 109 3.49 -6.45 20.54
CA LYS A 109 2.05 -6.12 20.46
C LYS A 109 1.73 -5.22 19.26
N PHE A 110 2.53 -4.18 19.06
CA PHE A 110 2.32 -3.21 18.00
C PHE A 110 2.58 -3.82 16.63
N GLY A 111 3.64 -4.61 16.45
CA GLY A 111 3.89 -5.33 15.20
C GLY A 111 2.79 -6.34 14.84
N MET A 112 2.22 -7.03 15.83
CA MET A 112 1.09 -7.94 15.62
C MET A 112 -0.20 -7.19 15.24
N LEU A 113 -0.42 -5.99 15.80
CA LEU A 113 -1.51 -5.11 15.38
C LEU A 113 -1.30 -4.66 13.92
N LEU A 114 -0.10 -4.17 13.60
CA LEU A 114 0.24 -3.70 12.25
C LEU A 114 0.09 -4.80 11.20
N THR A 115 0.47 -6.03 11.53
CA THR A 115 0.24 -7.21 10.67
C THR A 115 -1.21 -7.31 10.21
N LYS A 116 -2.18 -7.06 11.11
CA LYS A 116 -3.61 -7.08 10.78
C LYS A 116 -4.03 -5.83 10.02
N LEU A 117 -3.51 -4.66 10.43
CA LEU A 117 -3.86 -3.39 9.80
C LEU A 117 -3.44 -3.32 8.32
N GLN A 118 -2.41 -4.04 7.88
CA GLN A 118 -2.06 -4.08 6.46
C GLN A 118 -3.17 -4.65 5.58
N PHE A 119 -3.95 -5.63 6.07
CA PHE A 119 -5.13 -6.11 5.35
C PHE A 119 -6.30 -5.11 5.38
N VAL A 120 -6.39 -4.31 6.44
CA VAL A 120 -7.35 -3.19 6.49
C VAL A 120 -6.97 -2.10 5.49
N ALA A 121 -5.67 -1.80 5.34
CA ALA A 121 -5.20 -0.87 4.31
C ALA A 121 -5.57 -1.35 2.91
N ALA A 122 -5.40 -2.64 2.59
CA ALA A 122 -5.83 -3.20 1.30
C ALA A 122 -7.34 -3.15 1.07
N LEU A 123 -8.15 -3.33 2.12
CA LEU A 123 -9.60 -3.14 2.01
C LEU A 123 -9.94 -1.67 1.69
N PHE A 124 -9.26 -0.73 2.34
CA PHE A 124 -9.44 0.69 2.07
C PHE A 124 -8.99 1.07 0.67
N ASP A 125 -7.88 0.49 0.21
CA ASP A 125 -7.39 0.62 -1.17
C ASP A 125 -8.43 0.14 -2.18
N ALA A 126 -9.06 -1.01 -1.94
CA ALA A 126 -10.12 -1.52 -2.82
C ALA A 126 -11.35 -0.59 -2.88
N ILE A 127 -11.76 -0.01 -1.75
CA ILE A 127 -12.91 0.91 -1.69
C ILE A 127 -12.60 2.21 -2.44
N GLU A 128 -11.40 2.74 -2.24
CA GLU A 128 -10.88 3.92 -2.91
C GLU A 128 -10.81 3.70 -4.43
N ASN A 129 -10.22 2.59 -4.88
CA ASN A 129 -10.15 2.20 -6.29
C ASN A 129 -11.52 2.10 -6.96
N VAL A 130 -12.53 1.54 -6.27
CA VAL A 130 -13.91 1.52 -6.78
C VAL A 130 -14.45 2.94 -6.98
N ALA A 131 -14.18 3.85 -6.05
CA ALA A 131 -14.62 5.24 -6.18
C ALA A 131 -13.94 5.97 -7.35
N LEU A 132 -12.64 5.76 -7.55
CA LEU A 132 -11.92 6.30 -8.71
C LEU A 132 -12.44 5.74 -10.03
N ILE A 133 -12.77 4.45 -10.08
CA ILE A 133 -13.39 3.83 -11.26
C ILE A 133 -14.74 4.51 -11.58
N GLN A 134 -15.56 4.83 -10.58
CA GLN A 134 -16.83 5.54 -10.82
C GLN A 134 -16.60 6.95 -11.38
N LEU A 135 -15.59 7.67 -10.87
CA LEU A 135 -15.21 8.98 -11.38
C LEU A 135 -14.65 8.91 -12.81
N LEU A 136 -13.82 7.91 -13.11
CA LEU A 136 -13.26 7.69 -14.45
C LEU A 136 -14.35 7.40 -15.49
N HIS A 137 -15.43 6.71 -15.09
CA HIS A 137 -16.63 6.50 -15.92
C HIS A 137 -17.54 7.73 -16.06
N GLY A 138 -17.16 8.87 -15.48
CA GLY A 138 -17.88 10.15 -15.63
C GLY A 138 -18.96 10.39 -14.57
N SER A 139 -18.86 9.77 -13.39
CA SER A 139 -19.78 10.10 -12.29
C SER A 139 -19.60 11.54 -11.81
N ASN A 140 -20.70 12.28 -11.70
CA ASN A 140 -20.72 13.65 -11.16
C ASN A 140 -21.08 13.71 -9.66
N SER A 141 -21.05 12.57 -8.96
CA SER A 141 -21.37 12.51 -7.54
C SER A 141 -20.19 12.98 -6.70
N SER A 142 -20.40 13.99 -5.86
CA SER A 142 -19.39 14.50 -4.91
C SER A 142 -19.01 13.51 -3.81
N LEU A 143 -19.73 12.38 -3.71
CA LEU A 143 -19.45 11.32 -2.75
C LEU A 143 -18.21 10.50 -3.13
N PHE A 144 -17.96 10.24 -4.42
CA PHE A 144 -16.84 9.40 -4.84
C PHE A 144 -15.45 10.04 -4.58
N PRO A 145 -15.23 11.34 -4.83
CA PRO A 145 -13.95 11.98 -4.50
C PRO A 145 -13.69 11.99 -2.99
N LEU A 146 -14.73 12.13 -2.16
CA LEU A 146 -14.62 12.04 -0.71
C LEU A 146 -14.24 10.63 -0.25
N ILE A 147 -14.90 9.61 -0.81
CA ILE A 147 -14.54 8.20 -0.53
C ILE A 147 -13.08 7.97 -0.91
N ALA A 148 -12.69 8.29 -2.13
CA ALA A 148 -11.32 8.10 -2.58
C ALA A 148 -10.32 8.78 -1.64
N TYR A 149 -10.54 10.07 -1.33
CA TYR A 149 -9.67 10.84 -0.45
C TYR A 149 -9.50 10.23 0.94
N TYR A 150 -10.60 9.92 1.64
CA TYR A 150 -10.51 9.44 3.03
C TYR A 150 -9.92 8.04 3.10
N PHE A 151 -10.33 7.14 2.20
CA PHE A 151 -9.81 5.78 2.18
C PHE A 151 -8.34 5.75 1.73
N ALA A 152 -7.93 6.55 0.74
CA ALA A 152 -6.53 6.75 0.37
C ALA A 152 -5.71 7.32 1.54
N SER A 153 -6.19 8.37 2.19
CA SER A 153 -5.46 9.00 3.30
C SER A 153 -5.21 8.01 4.45
N ILE A 154 -6.22 7.21 4.80
CA ILE A 154 -6.09 6.21 5.87
C ILE A 154 -5.22 5.03 5.42
N LYS A 155 -5.33 4.55 4.17
CA LYS A 155 -4.49 3.46 3.64
C LYS A 155 -3.01 3.86 3.70
N PHE A 156 -2.68 5.07 3.23
CA PHE A 156 -1.31 5.58 3.26
C PHE A 156 -0.79 5.73 4.68
N ALA A 157 -1.59 6.26 5.61
CA ALA A 157 -1.19 6.37 7.01
C ALA A 157 -0.83 5.00 7.62
N ILE A 158 -1.65 3.96 7.37
CA ILE A 158 -1.39 2.61 7.87
C ILE A 158 -0.10 2.03 7.27
N ILE A 159 0.11 2.19 5.97
CA ILE A 159 1.30 1.69 5.26
C ILE A 159 2.55 2.40 5.79
N VAL A 160 2.53 3.73 5.92
CA VAL A 160 3.65 4.54 6.44
C VAL A 160 4.00 4.12 7.87
N VAL A 161 3.02 3.97 8.77
CA VAL A 161 3.28 3.50 10.14
C VAL A 161 3.89 2.09 10.14
N GLY A 162 3.43 1.21 9.25
CA GLY A 162 4.02 -0.12 9.03
C GLY A 162 5.49 -0.05 8.62
N ILE A 163 5.81 0.79 7.65
CA ILE A 163 7.19 1.02 7.17
C ILE A 163 8.07 1.56 8.30
N ILE A 164 7.61 2.58 9.04
CA ILE A 164 8.35 3.14 10.18
C ILE A 164 8.63 2.06 11.23
N TYR A 165 7.64 1.23 11.57
CA TYR A 165 7.83 0.11 12.49
C TYR A 165 8.89 -0.88 12.00
N LEU A 166 8.87 -1.24 10.71
CA LEU A 166 9.86 -2.14 10.12
C LEU A 166 11.27 -1.57 10.22
N ILE A 167 11.44 -0.28 9.88
CA ILE A 167 12.71 0.43 9.97
C ILE A 167 13.24 0.39 11.40
N ILE A 168 12.45 0.85 12.38
CA ILE A 168 12.85 0.89 13.80
C ILE A 168 13.17 -0.53 14.31
N GLY A 169 12.33 -1.51 13.98
CA GLY A 169 12.52 -2.90 14.39
C GLY A 169 13.80 -3.51 13.85
N ILE A 170 14.11 -3.30 12.56
CA ILE A 170 15.34 -3.79 11.93
C ILE A 170 16.56 -3.12 12.55
N PHE A 171 16.56 -1.78 12.70
CA PHE A 171 17.67 -1.07 13.34
C PHE A 171 17.93 -1.59 14.75
N THR A 172 16.88 -1.74 15.57
CA THR A 172 17.01 -2.28 16.94
C THR A 172 17.65 -3.67 16.96
N LEU A 173 17.28 -4.54 16.01
CA LEU A 173 17.84 -5.89 15.91
C LEU A 173 19.31 -5.89 15.46
N LEU A 174 19.70 -4.96 14.60
CA LEU A 174 21.09 -4.80 14.16
C LEU A 174 21.96 -4.31 15.33
N PHE A 175 21.50 -3.30 16.09
CA PHE A 175 22.21 -2.81 17.28
C PHE A 175 22.40 -3.90 18.34
N GLN A 176 21.35 -4.69 18.63
CA GLN A 176 21.45 -5.80 19.59
C GLN A 176 22.43 -6.91 19.16
N LYS A 177 22.63 -7.10 17.85
CA LYS A 177 23.63 -8.06 17.34
C LYS A 177 25.05 -7.54 17.51
N GLY A 178 25.29 -6.25 17.23
CA GLY A 178 26.60 -5.62 17.39
C GLY A 178 27.12 -5.69 18.82
N ILE A 179 26.26 -5.41 19.80
CA ILE A 179 26.61 -5.49 21.24
C ILE A 179 26.96 -6.92 21.69
N LYS A 180 26.40 -7.95 21.04
CA LYS A 180 26.68 -9.36 21.39
C LYS A 180 27.91 -9.94 20.71
N SER A 181 28.45 -9.25 19.69
CA SER A 181 29.66 -9.67 18.97
C SER A 181 30.95 -9.03 19.51
N GLU A 182 30.83 -8.11 20.47
CA GLU A 182 31.91 -7.57 21.30
C GLU A 182 31.98 -8.32 22.64
#